data_AF-A0A528B988-F1
#
_entry.id   AF-A0A528B988-F1
#
_cell.length_a   1.000
_cell.length_b   1.000
_cell.length_c   1.000
_cell.angle_alpha   90.00
_cell.angle_beta   90.00
_cell.angle_gamma   90.00
#
_symmetry.space_group_name_H-M   'P 1'
#
loop_
_entity.id
_entity.type
_entity.pdbx_description
1 polymer ?
#
loop_
_entity_poly.entity_id
_entity_poly.type
_entity_poly.pdbx_seq_one_letter_code
_entity_poly.pdbx_strand_id
1 'polypeptide(L)' 'MRVDLFDFDLPEERIALRPAEPRDSAKMLVVRPGEGLEDRTVRELP' A
#
# COMPACT_ATOMS: atom_id res chain seq x y z
N MET A 1 -16.44 -8.41 19.22
CA MET A 1 -15.55 -8.42 18.03
C MET A 1 -14.12 -8.45 18.52
N ARG A 2 -13.26 -9.30 17.96
CA ARG A 2 -11.84 -9.43 18.34
C ARG A 2 -11.00 -8.56 17.40
N VAL A 3 -10.46 -7.47 17.92
CA VAL A 3 -9.73 -6.45 17.13
C VAL A 3 -8.28 -6.87 16.85
N ASP A 4 -7.73 -7.72 17.71
CA ASP A 4 -6.38 -8.30 17.62
C ASP A 4 -6.16 -9.15 16.36
N LEU A 5 -7.24 -9.63 15.74
CA LEU A 5 -7.19 -10.35 14.46
C LEU A 5 -6.71 -9.47 13.28
N PHE A 6 -6.64 -8.15 13.46
CA PHE A 6 -6.24 -7.19 12.43
C PHE A 6 -4.92 -6.47 12.74
N ASP A 7 -4.23 -6.86 13.83
CA ASP A 7 -2.95 -6.26 14.20
C ASP A 7 -1.82 -6.76 13.30
N PHE A 8 -0.88 -5.86 13.01
CA PHE A 8 0.36 -6.16 12.28
C PHE A 8 1.46 -5.20 12.71
N ASP A 9 2.71 -5.63 12.56
CA ASP A 9 3.88 -4.80 12.84
C ASP A 9 4.03 -3.71 11.75
N LEU A 10 3.76 -2.46 12.11
CA LEU A 10 3.97 -1.29 11.27
C LEU A 10 5.10 -0.42 11.84
N PRO A 11 6.32 -0.52 11.29
CA PRO A 11 7.40 0.41 11.64
C PRO A 11 7.01 1.87 11.36
N GLU A 12 7.30 2.78 12.28
CA GLU A 12 6.92 4.19 12.19
C GLU A 12 7.49 4.86 10.93
N GLU A 13 8.69 4.48 10.51
CA GLU A 13 9.35 5.00 9.32
C GLU A 13 8.62 4.66 8.00
N ARG A 14 7.69 3.70 8.03
CA ARG A 14 6.85 3.35 6.87
C ARG A 14 5.56 4.19 6.80
N ILE A 15 5.29 5.03 7.80
CA ILE A 15 4.16 5.97 7.79
C ILE A 15 4.61 7.26 7.10
N ALA A 16 4.08 7.49 5.90
CA ALA A 16 4.42 8.68 5.12
C ALA A 16 3.96 9.96 5.83
N LEU A 17 4.91 10.86 6.14
CA LEU A 17 4.61 12.19 6.71
C LEU A 17 4.28 13.24 5.65
N ARG A 18 4.60 12.95 4.39
CA ARG A 18 4.38 13.80 3.21
C ARG A 18 4.03 12.90 2.01
N PRO A 19 3.28 13.42 1.02
CA PRO A 19 3.04 12.68 -0.21
C PRO A 19 4.34 12.45 -1.00
N ALA A 20 4.32 11.46 -1.90
CA ALA A 20 5.34 11.32 -2.93
C ALA A 20 5.27 12.49 -3.92
N GLU A 21 6.41 12.89 -4.48
CA GLU A 21 6.51 13.91 -5.52
C GLU A 21 7.40 13.41 -6.67
N PRO A 22 6.89 13.32 -7.91
CA PRO A 22 5.51 13.60 -8.35
C PRO A 22 4.43 12.71 -7.69
N ARG A 23 3.21 13.21 -7.55
CA ARG A 23 2.13 12.53 -6.79
C ARG A 23 1.78 11.14 -7.33
N ASP A 24 1.88 10.96 -8.64
CA ASP A 24 1.59 9.71 -9.33
C ASP A 24 2.73 8.69 -9.25
N SER A 25 3.89 9.04 -8.65
CA SER A 25 4.99 8.11 -8.40
C SER A 25 4.80 7.24 -7.15
N ALA A 26 3.67 7.40 -6.45
CA ALA A 26 3.31 6.56 -5.32
C ALA A 26 3.17 5.09 -5.75
N LYS A 27 3.62 4.18 -4.89
CA LYS A 27 3.45 2.73 -5.09
C LYS A 27 1.99 2.35 -4.97
N MET A 28 1.58 1.36 -5.75
CA MET A 28 0.25 0.78 -5.76
C MET A 28 0.37 -0.74 -5.71
N LEU A 29 -0.19 -1.37 -4.67
CA LEU A 29 -0.24 -2.82 -4.55
C LEU A 29 -1.58 -3.32 -5.12
N VAL A 30 -1.54 -4.10 -6.19
CA VAL A 30 -2.73 -4.71 -6.77
C VAL A 30 -2.97 -6.05 -6.07
N VAL A 31 -4.19 -6.23 -5.54
CA VAL A 31 -4.62 -7.43 -4.83
C VAL A 31 -5.87 -7.98 -5.51
N ARG A 32 -5.76 -9.21 -6.03
CA ARG A 32 -6.88 -9.94 -6.63
C ARG A 32 -7.09 -11.24 -5.84
N PRO A 33 -8.33 -11.57 -5.41
CA PRO A 33 -8.58 -12.79 -4.64
C PRO A 33 -8.11 -14.04 -5.37
N GLY A 34 -7.28 -14.85 -4.71
CA GLY A 34 -6.76 -16.09 -5.29
C GLY A 34 -5.57 -15.92 -6.25
N GLU A 35 -5.13 -14.69 -6.50
CA GLU A 35 -3.96 -14.38 -7.31
C GLU A 35 -2.81 -13.82 -6.46
N GLY A 36 -1.63 -13.67 -7.07
CA GLY A 36 -0.48 -13.07 -6.42
C GLY A 36 -0.65 -11.57 -6.16
N LEU A 37 0.21 -11.03 -5.29
CA LEU A 37 0.35 -9.59 -5.10
C LEU A 37 1.18 -9.01 -6.25
N GLU A 38 0.78 -7.86 -6.77
CA GLU A 38 1.55 -7.16 -7.81
C GLU A 38 1.90 -5.74 -7.39
N ASP A 39 3.21 -5.42 -7.41
CA ASP A 39 3.70 -4.06 -7.26
C ASP A 39 3.57 -3.27 -8.58
N ARG A 40 2.92 -2.11 -8.50
CA ARG A 40 2.69 -1.15 -9.59
C ARG A 40 2.90 0.28 -9.09
N THR A 41 2.75 1.25 -9.99
CA THR A 41 2.79 2.68 -9.68
C THR A 41 1.45 3.33 -10.03
N VAL A 42 1.02 4.35 -9.26
CA VAL A 42 -0.24 5.07 -9.51
C VAL A 42 -0.35 5.65 -10.92
N ARG A 43 0.77 6.06 -11.52
CA ARG A 43 0.85 6.55 -12.92
C ARG A 43 0.33 5.55 -13.97
N GLU A 44 0.27 4.25 -13.65
CA GLU A 44 -0.18 3.21 -14.56
C GLU A 44 -1.71 3.09 -14.62
N LEU A 45 -2.44 3.84 -13.78
CA LEU A 45 -3.89 3.93 -13.86
C LEU A 45 -4.31 4.70 -15.14
N PRO A 46 -5.40 4.27 -15.81
CA PRO A 46 -5.92 4.92 -17.01
C PRO A 46 -6.57 6.28 -16.74
#